data_AF-A0A7X9JM35-F1
#
_entry.id   AF-A0A7X9JM35-F1
#
_cell.length_a   1.000
_cell.length_b   1.000
_cell.length_c   1.000
_cell.angle_alpha   90.00
_cell.angle_beta   90.00
_cell.angle_gamma   90.00
#
_symmetry.space_group_name_H-M   'P 1'
#
loop_
_entity.id
_entity.type
_entity.pdbx_description
1 polymer ?
#
loop_
_entity_poly.entity_id
_entity_poly.type
_entity_poly.pdbx_seq_one_letter_code
_entity_poly.pdbx_strand_id
1 'polypeptide(L)'
;MKTYIDYCPSAPVSINAELITVPSGPPYVVETEHNWIVDDSSIEIWENDDKSGTHLVEEAYDGSVSGSGKFQVDYLGASEGDAKYCNKIFFHADQGGLSFYVWYKTEGDVFGADDANSKALKDSDAVSGNIAEFDANGNPVDSSISSSDTSDAISKKHTQNTDTGTTSQTFQLQSDSSGAKLKNSSGVVEIRNSADSAYADIRPNNIYPFGSTTTPLFTTAVTTYYVNGSTGNDSNDGSSGSPFKTIAKAISKVPQIVNNGITINIADGTYTEGITLQGRLGNAFVQIVGNSSTPSNVVLTGQIALQCNTCYIILNGFKTTKTGGHGFYLVNNPGYIYILNCQCVDSDASYDGIHAASCPAINVYASTFSNRNNGIHARTNTSIVSTSNSGSGNTVGLACVGATIMKYSSQPGGTTGESTSYGGIIR
;
A
#
# COMPACT_ATOMS: atom_id res chain seq x y z
N MET A 1 41.01 -9.11 29.28
CA MET A 1 41.39 -10.37 29.94
C MET A 1 42.88 -10.32 30.32
N LYS A 2 43.18 -9.84 31.53
CA LYS A 2 44.40 -10.14 32.28
C LYS A 2 43.94 -10.27 33.73
N THR A 3 43.86 -11.52 34.15
CA THR A 3 43.70 -11.98 35.53
C THR A 3 44.79 -11.37 36.40
N TYR A 4 44.42 -10.74 37.52
CA TYR A 4 45.28 -10.71 38.68
C TYR A 4 44.62 -11.55 39.77
N ILE A 5 45.21 -12.73 39.93
CA ILE A 5 45.10 -13.61 41.08
C ILE A 5 46.01 -13.02 42.13
N ASP A 6 45.53 -13.07 43.35
CA ASP A 6 46.31 -12.81 44.51
C ASP A 6 47.19 -13.95 44.93
N TYR A 7 48.43 -13.60 45.26
CA TYR A 7 49.14 -14.27 46.33
C TYR A 7 50.09 -13.33 47.06
N CYS A 8 49.76 -13.18 48.35
CA CYS A 8 50.57 -12.75 49.49
C CYS A 8 52.04 -13.28 49.42
N PRO A 9 53.03 -12.62 50.05
CA PRO A 9 53.19 -12.93 51.48
C PRO A 9 53.52 -11.72 52.35
N SER A 10 52.95 -11.75 53.56
CA SER A 10 53.22 -10.95 54.76
C SER A 10 52.96 -9.44 54.67
N ALA A 11 51.76 -9.06 55.14
CA ALA A 11 51.46 -7.69 55.57
C ALA A 11 52.45 -7.25 56.66
N PRO A 12 52.93 -5.98 56.65
CA PRO A 12 53.77 -5.47 57.72
C PRO A 12 52.95 -5.45 59.01
N VAL A 13 53.40 -6.22 60.00
CA VAL A 13 52.77 -6.27 61.32
C VAL A 13 53.07 -4.95 62.03
N SER A 14 52.05 -4.24 62.51
CA SER A 14 52.22 -3.12 63.44
C SER A 14 53.04 -3.62 64.64
N ILE A 15 54.28 -3.14 64.79
CA ILE A 15 55.12 -3.50 65.94
C ILE A 15 54.77 -2.55 67.09
N ASN A 16 54.45 -3.17 68.21
CA ASN A 16 54.08 -2.57 69.47
C ASN A 16 55.30 -2.73 70.40
N ALA A 17 56.06 -1.64 70.66
CA ALA A 17 57.37 -1.56 71.36
C ALA A 17 58.63 -1.74 70.46
N GLU A 18 59.25 -0.63 70.04
CA GLU A 18 60.59 -0.59 69.44
C GLU A 18 61.65 -0.24 70.50
N LEU A 19 62.69 -1.06 70.67
CA LEU A 19 63.80 -0.76 71.58
C LEU A 19 64.73 0.29 70.98
N ILE A 20 64.91 1.39 71.70
CA ILE A 20 65.86 2.45 71.37
C ILE A 20 66.92 2.61 72.45
N THR A 21 68.08 3.16 72.11
CA THR A 21 69.13 3.50 73.08
C THR A 21 69.61 4.94 72.85
N VAL A 22 69.55 5.75 73.90
CA VAL A 22 69.98 7.15 73.86
C VAL A 22 71.51 7.21 73.84
N PRO A 23 72.13 8.00 72.94
CA PRO A 23 73.58 8.18 72.92
C PRO A 23 74.15 8.59 74.29
N SER A 24 75.33 8.10 74.68
CA SER A 24 75.94 8.43 75.98
C SER A 24 76.62 9.81 76.02
N GLY A 25 76.53 10.59 74.95
CA GLY A 25 77.05 11.95 74.81
C GLY A 25 76.31 12.73 73.71
N PRO A 26 76.41 14.06 73.64
CA PRO A 26 75.59 14.87 72.74
C PRO A 26 75.96 14.68 71.25
N PRO A 27 74.98 14.79 70.32
CA PRO A 27 73.57 15.09 70.56
C PRO A 27 72.80 13.86 71.07
N TYR A 28 72.03 14.03 72.14
CA TYR A 28 71.19 12.98 72.76
C TYR A 28 69.91 12.75 71.93
N VAL A 29 70.07 12.33 70.68
CA VAL A 29 68.99 12.22 69.69
C VAL A 29 68.97 10.82 69.09
N VAL A 30 67.78 10.25 68.92
CA VAL A 30 67.55 8.92 68.34
C VAL A 30 66.64 9.03 67.11
N GLU A 31 66.94 8.25 66.08
CA GLU A 31 66.08 8.01 64.92
C GLU A 31 65.46 6.61 65.06
N THR A 32 64.15 6.48 64.83
CA THR A 32 63.43 5.20 64.91
C THR A 32 63.51 4.44 63.58
N GLU A 33 63.46 3.11 63.60
CA GLU A 33 63.45 2.28 62.39
C GLU A 33 62.13 2.42 61.60
N HIS A 34 61.02 2.66 62.30
CA HIS A 34 59.70 2.90 61.69
C HIS A 34 59.50 4.38 61.36
N ASN A 35 60.01 4.79 60.21
CA ASN A 35 60.00 6.18 59.72
C ASN A 35 58.63 6.76 59.34
N TRP A 36 57.49 6.17 59.74
CA TRP A 36 56.14 6.59 59.29
C TRP A 36 55.20 6.96 60.45
N ILE A 37 55.66 7.80 61.37
CA ILE A 37 54.81 8.45 62.39
C ILE A 37 54.27 9.74 61.75
N VAL A 38 52.94 9.88 61.70
CA VAL A 38 52.21 10.96 61.02
C VAL A 38 51.95 12.11 62.03
N ASP A 39 51.76 13.36 61.58
CA ASP A 39 51.59 14.56 62.45
C ASP A 39 50.40 14.50 63.43
N ASP A 40 49.48 13.56 63.23
CA ASP A 40 48.33 13.30 64.12
C ASP A 40 48.52 12.06 65.02
N SER A 41 49.71 11.46 65.04
CA SER A 41 50.06 10.33 65.89
C SER A 41 50.92 10.75 67.09
N SER A 42 50.98 9.88 68.11
CA SER A 42 51.77 10.11 69.33
C SER A 42 52.56 8.87 69.70
N ILE A 43 53.68 9.07 70.40
CA ILE A 43 54.49 7.98 70.95
C ILE A 43 54.48 7.98 72.46
N GLU A 44 54.71 6.80 73.04
CA GLU A 44 54.99 6.64 74.46
C GLU A 44 56.36 5.98 74.65
N ILE A 45 57.14 6.44 75.63
CA ILE A 45 58.50 5.93 75.88
C ILE A 45 58.61 5.42 77.31
N TRP A 46 58.86 4.11 77.43
CA TRP A 46 58.90 3.38 78.69
C TRP A 46 60.25 2.68 78.89
N GLU A 47 60.66 2.50 80.14
CA GLU A 47 61.88 1.75 80.49
C GLU A 47 61.79 0.29 80.03
N ASN A 48 60.61 -0.33 80.17
CA ASN A 48 60.36 -1.72 79.79
C ASN A 48 59.36 -1.84 78.63
N ASP A 49 59.41 -2.96 77.91
CA ASP A 49 58.57 -3.22 76.73
C ASP A 49 57.08 -3.33 77.10
N ASP A 50 56.74 -3.86 78.27
CA ASP A 50 55.36 -4.03 78.76
C ASP A 50 54.70 -2.75 79.33
N LYS A 51 55.31 -1.57 79.14
CA LYS A 51 54.90 -0.27 79.72
C LYS A 51 54.96 -0.21 81.24
N SER A 52 55.87 -0.96 81.86
CA SER A 52 56.24 -0.81 83.27
C SER A 52 57.54 -0.01 83.45
N GLY A 53 57.87 0.35 84.69
CA GLY A 53 59.09 1.12 85.01
C GLY A 53 58.93 2.63 84.82
N THR A 54 60.05 3.32 84.60
CA THR A 54 60.06 4.78 84.41
C THR A 54 59.42 5.16 83.07
N HIS A 55 58.40 6.02 83.12
CA HIS A 55 57.77 6.61 81.94
C HIS A 55 58.36 7.99 81.67
N LEU A 56 58.81 8.23 80.45
CA LEU A 56 59.21 9.58 80.06
C LEU A 56 57.98 10.37 79.60
N VAL A 57 57.98 11.66 79.91
CA VAL A 57 56.88 12.55 79.52
C VAL A 57 57.29 13.37 78.31
N GLU A 58 56.47 13.30 77.26
CA GLU A 58 56.63 14.16 76.08
C GLU A 58 56.32 15.61 76.46
N GLU A 59 57.18 16.52 76.04
CA GLU A 59 56.94 17.96 76.13
C GLU A 59 56.92 18.61 74.75
N ALA A 60 56.39 19.83 74.69
CA ALA A 60 56.29 20.57 73.45
C ALA A 60 57.68 20.78 72.83
N TYR A 61 57.79 20.54 71.52
CA TYR A 61 59.05 20.66 70.81
C TYR A 61 59.52 22.13 70.74
N ASP A 62 60.66 22.40 71.39
CA ASP A 62 61.41 23.66 71.25
C ASP A 62 62.90 23.41 70.88
N GLY A 63 63.27 22.14 70.72
CA GLY A 63 64.61 21.69 70.33
C GLY A 63 65.57 21.45 71.50
N SER A 64 65.12 21.65 72.75
CA SER A 64 65.95 21.42 73.94
C SER A 64 65.15 20.81 75.10
N VAL A 65 65.49 19.59 75.50
CA VAL A 65 64.77 18.91 76.58
C VAL A 65 65.03 19.58 77.94
N SER A 66 63.96 19.91 78.66
CA SER A 66 63.99 20.81 79.83
C SER A 66 64.51 20.16 81.13
N GLY A 67 64.66 18.84 81.19
CA GLY A 67 65.21 18.14 82.35
C GLY A 67 65.08 16.61 82.29
N SER A 68 65.58 15.93 83.34
CA SER A 68 65.47 14.48 83.49
C SER A 68 64.00 14.00 83.49
N GLY A 69 63.74 12.84 82.88
CA GLY A 69 62.41 12.22 82.80
C GLY A 69 61.53 12.72 81.65
N LYS A 70 62.08 13.52 80.73
CA LYS A 70 61.34 14.09 79.59
C LYS A 70 62.00 13.79 78.24
N PHE A 71 61.22 13.92 77.18
CA PHE A 71 61.68 13.87 75.80
C PHE A 71 60.87 14.83 74.92
N GLN A 72 61.39 15.13 73.73
CA GLN A 72 60.67 15.86 72.69
C GLN A 72 60.78 15.10 71.37
N VAL A 73 59.77 15.24 70.50
CA VAL A 73 59.78 14.65 69.17
C VAL A 73 59.63 15.75 68.13
N ASP A 74 60.48 15.72 67.12
CA ASP A 74 60.34 16.61 65.96
C ASP A 74 59.44 15.98 64.89
N TYR A 75 58.12 16.06 65.09
CA TYR A 75 57.15 15.57 64.08
C TYR A 75 57.15 16.41 62.78
N LEU A 76 57.71 17.63 62.82
CA LEU A 76 57.62 18.64 61.75
C LEU A 76 58.97 19.04 61.13
N GLY A 77 60.05 18.32 61.47
CA GLY A 77 61.44 18.70 61.15
C GLY A 77 61.78 18.86 59.67
N ALA A 78 62.85 19.62 59.38
CA ALA A 78 63.29 19.91 58.02
C ALA A 78 63.79 18.67 57.26
N SER A 79 63.27 18.51 56.04
CA SER A 79 63.39 17.36 55.15
C SER A 79 64.75 17.18 54.46
N GLU A 80 65.18 15.92 54.28
CA GLU A 80 66.09 15.50 53.20
C GLU A 80 65.36 14.78 52.02
N GLY A 81 64.02 14.92 51.86
CA GLY A 81 63.22 14.36 50.74
C GLY A 81 63.08 12.82 50.76
N ASP A 82 62.02 12.11 50.33
CA ASP A 82 60.82 12.41 49.54
C ASP A 82 59.62 11.55 50.04
N ALA A 83 59.38 11.50 51.36
CA ALA A 83 58.11 11.12 51.99
C ALA A 83 58.11 11.54 53.47
N LYS A 84 58.14 12.86 53.68
CA LYS A 84 57.60 13.65 54.80
C LYS A 84 57.62 13.16 56.26
N TYR A 85 58.44 12.21 56.71
CA TYR A 85 58.39 11.78 58.13
C TYR A 85 59.79 11.39 58.65
N CYS A 86 60.40 12.26 59.45
CA CYS A 86 61.70 12.03 60.10
C CYS A 86 61.55 12.23 61.61
N ASN A 87 61.27 11.18 62.37
CA ASN A 87 60.99 11.30 63.81
C ASN A 87 62.28 11.19 64.61
N LYS A 88 62.97 12.32 64.74
CA LYS A 88 64.06 12.47 65.70
C LYS A 88 63.47 12.67 67.09
N ILE A 89 63.85 11.79 68.01
CA ILE A 89 63.47 11.90 69.43
C ILE A 89 64.65 12.49 70.19
N PHE A 90 64.42 13.57 70.90
CA PHE A 90 65.41 14.32 71.67
C PHE A 90 65.27 13.99 73.15
N PHE A 91 66.41 13.77 73.81
CA PHE A 91 66.50 13.42 75.23
C PHE A 91 67.36 14.42 76.01
N HIS A 92 67.15 14.48 77.32
CA HIS A 92 68.02 15.24 78.23
C HIS A 92 69.30 14.45 78.56
N ALA A 93 70.38 15.15 78.91
CA ALA A 93 71.70 14.56 79.11
C ALA A 93 71.73 13.46 80.19
N ASP A 94 70.88 13.58 81.22
CA ASP A 94 70.75 12.60 82.30
C ASP A 94 70.21 11.24 81.82
N GLN A 95 69.61 11.17 80.63
CA GLN A 95 69.15 9.93 80.00
C GLN A 95 70.20 9.32 79.06
N GLY A 96 71.39 9.94 78.93
CA GLY A 96 72.44 9.47 78.04
C GLY A 96 72.95 8.08 78.40
N GLY A 97 72.94 7.16 77.42
CA GLY A 97 73.38 5.78 77.59
C GLY A 97 72.31 4.82 78.16
N LEU A 98 71.09 5.29 78.41
CA LEU A 98 69.96 4.44 78.79
C LEU A 98 69.19 3.93 77.56
N SER A 99 68.52 2.80 77.71
CA SER A 99 67.64 2.21 76.70
C SER A 99 66.18 2.31 77.12
N PHE A 100 65.30 2.51 76.15
CA PHE A 100 63.86 2.64 76.33
C PHE A 100 63.09 1.95 75.20
N TYR A 101 61.81 1.66 75.40
CA TYR A 101 60.91 1.12 74.39
C TYR A 101 59.90 2.17 73.93
N VAL A 102 59.81 2.37 72.61
CA VAL A 102 58.91 3.30 71.94
C VAL A 102 57.66 2.57 71.46
N TRP A 103 56.50 3.08 71.85
CA TRP A 103 55.21 2.55 71.42
C TRP A 103 54.52 3.52 70.45
N TYR A 104 54.22 3.04 69.24
CA TYR A 104 53.55 3.80 68.20
C TYR A 104 52.03 3.67 68.29
N LYS A 105 51.31 4.78 68.21
CA LYS A 105 49.85 4.78 68.03
C LYS A 105 49.52 5.25 66.62
N THR A 106 49.32 4.33 65.67
CA THR A 106 48.82 4.68 64.33
C THR A 106 47.35 4.29 64.17
N GLU A 107 46.51 5.23 63.76
CA GLU A 107 45.15 4.95 63.29
C GLU A 107 45.17 4.75 61.75
N GLY A 108 45.13 3.49 61.25
CA GLY A 108 44.87 3.17 59.83
C GLY A 108 45.61 1.96 59.24
N ASP A 109 44.88 1.04 58.58
CA ASP A 109 45.31 -0.29 58.07
C ASP A 109 46.04 -0.30 56.69
N VAL A 110 46.73 -1.42 56.36
CA VAL A 110 47.46 -1.68 55.09
C VAL A 110 46.73 -2.71 54.19
N PHE A 111 46.70 -2.49 52.87
CA PHE A 111 45.90 -3.20 51.85
C PHE A 111 46.48 -4.53 51.32
N GLY A 112 45.62 -5.51 51.04
CA GLY A 112 45.96 -6.73 50.30
C GLY A 112 44.89 -7.13 49.28
N ALA A 113 45.35 -7.78 48.21
CA ALA A 113 44.68 -8.83 47.49
C ALA A 113 43.18 -8.77 47.15
N ASP A 114 42.38 -9.24 48.10
CA ASP A 114 40.94 -9.28 48.02
C ASP A 114 40.35 -7.87 47.79
N ASP A 115 41.10 -6.81 48.13
CA ASP A 115 40.79 -5.42 47.83
C ASP A 115 40.87 -5.08 46.33
N ALA A 116 41.79 -5.69 45.56
CA ALA A 116 41.92 -5.42 44.12
C ALA A 116 40.75 -6.02 43.32
N ASN A 117 40.31 -7.24 43.67
CA ASN A 117 39.15 -7.88 43.05
C ASN A 117 37.82 -7.26 43.48
N SER A 118 37.77 -6.67 44.69
CA SER A 118 36.63 -5.90 45.18
C SER A 118 36.50 -4.51 44.53
N LYS A 119 37.57 -3.99 43.91
CA LYS A 119 37.60 -2.65 43.30
C LYS A 119 37.55 -2.64 41.77
N ALA A 120 37.61 -3.79 41.10
CA ALA A 120 37.33 -3.86 39.67
C ALA A 120 35.84 -3.55 39.42
N LEU A 121 35.54 -2.38 38.86
CA LEU A 121 34.17 -1.95 38.54
C LEU A 121 33.55 -2.92 37.54
N LYS A 122 32.68 -3.79 38.05
CA LYS A 122 31.87 -4.70 37.27
C LYS A 122 30.51 -4.06 37.08
N ASP A 123 30.02 -4.11 35.86
CA ASP A 123 28.63 -3.79 35.61
C ASP A 123 27.76 -4.87 36.25
N SER A 124 26.95 -4.46 37.22
CA SER A 124 26.25 -5.40 38.10
C SER A 124 25.10 -6.14 37.41
N ASP A 125 24.69 -5.69 36.23
CA ASP A 125 23.58 -6.23 35.45
C ASP A 125 23.98 -6.71 34.05
N ALA A 126 25.28 -6.84 33.75
CA ALA A 126 25.75 -7.28 32.44
C ALA A 126 25.42 -8.75 32.09
N VAL A 127 25.07 -8.97 30.82
CA VAL A 127 24.63 -10.23 30.23
C VAL A 127 25.63 -10.72 29.18
N SER A 128 25.93 -12.02 29.20
CA SER A 128 26.94 -12.61 28.32
C SER A 128 26.50 -12.67 26.85
N GLY A 129 27.40 -12.28 25.92
CA GLY A 129 27.16 -12.31 24.48
C GLY A 129 26.64 -10.99 23.89
N ASN A 130 26.24 -10.07 24.76
CA ASN A 130 25.96 -8.69 24.39
C ASN A 130 27.25 -7.90 24.20
N ILE A 131 27.13 -6.82 23.43
CA ILE A 131 28.21 -5.86 23.25
C ILE A 131 28.28 -4.96 24.47
N ALA A 132 29.46 -4.80 25.05
CA ALA A 132 29.68 -3.80 26.09
C ALA A 132 29.78 -2.41 25.45
N GLU A 133 29.13 -1.42 26.05
CA GLU A 133 29.31 -0.01 25.74
C GLU A 133 29.96 0.71 26.91
N PHE A 134 30.42 1.94 26.70
CA PHE A 134 30.94 2.78 27.78
C PHE A 134 29.92 3.85 28.11
N ASP A 135 29.67 4.02 29.40
CA ASP A 135 28.87 5.13 29.89
C ASP A 135 29.63 6.48 29.73
N ALA A 136 28.96 7.58 30.07
CA ALA A 136 29.52 8.93 29.92
C ALA A 136 30.78 9.20 30.76
N ASN A 137 31.02 8.39 31.80
CA ASN A 137 32.18 8.51 32.67
C ASN A 137 33.28 7.50 32.30
N GLY A 138 33.08 6.72 31.24
CA GLY A 138 34.03 5.73 30.72
C GLY A 138 33.95 4.37 31.43
N ASN A 139 32.91 4.09 32.22
CA ASN A 139 32.72 2.77 32.83
C ASN A 139 32.07 1.82 31.82
N PRO A 140 32.48 0.54 31.77
CA PRO A 140 31.85 -0.44 30.90
C PRO A 140 30.47 -0.82 31.43
N VAL A 141 29.47 -0.83 30.56
CA VAL A 141 28.08 -1.24 30.82
C VAL A 141 27.52 -2.11 29.68
N ASP A 142 26.45 -2.87 29.90
CA ASP A 142 25.83 -3.72 28.88
C ASP A 142 24.86 -2.96 27.95
N SER A 143 25.12 -2.98 26.64
CA SER A 143 24.26 -2.33 25.63
C SER A 143 22.91 -3.02 25.39
N SER A 144 22.72 -4.22 25.96
CA SER A 144 21.60 -5.13 25.71
C SER A 144 21.42 -5.55 24.25
N ILE A 145 22.44 -5.34 23.40
CA ILE A 145 22.44 -5.68 21.97
C ILE A 145 23.46 -6.80 21.72
N SER A 146 23.00 -7.88 21.11
CA SER A 146 23.89 -8.98 20.72
C SER A 146 24.53 -8.76 19.36
N SER A 147 25.64 -9.45 19.10
CA SER A 147 26.31 -9.43 17.79
C SER A 147 25.44 -9.96 16.63
N SER A 148 24.51 -10.88 16.92
CA SER A 148 23.53 -11.38 15.95
C SER A 148 22.53 -10.30 15.53
N ASP A 149 22.05 -9.50 16.46
CA ASP A 149 21.06 -8.45 16.19
C ASP A 149 21.64 -7.36 15.28
N THR A 150 22.92 -7.03 15.48
CA THR A 150 23.61 -6.02 14.66
C THR A 150 23.79 -6.51 13.22
N SER A 151 24.17 -7.78 13.02
CA SER A 151 24.36 -8.38 11.70
C SER A 151 23.04 -8.49 10.91
N ASP A 152 21.95 -8.79 11.60
CA ASP A 152 20.62 -8.87 11.01
C ASP A 152 20.10 -7.47 10.61
N ALA A 153 20.28 -6.47 11.48
CA ALA A 153 19.90 -5.09 11.20
C ALA A 153 20.67 -4.49 10.00
N ILE A 154 21.98 -4.77 9.88
CA ILE A 154 22.80 -4.29 8.75
C ILE A 154 22.32 -4.90 7.43
N SER A 155 21.98 -6.18 7.45
CA SER A 155 21.51 -6.90 6.25
C SER A 155 20.10 -6.46 5.82
N LYS A 156 19.31 -5.89 6.74
CA LYS A 156 17.93 -5.43 6.52
C LYS A 156 17.80 -3.91 6.27
N LYS A 157 18.88 -3.12 6.34
CA LYS A 157 18.79 -1.67 6.04
C LYS A 157 18.53 -1.44 4.54
N HIS A 158 17.46 -0.71 4.24
CA HIS A 158 17.06 -0.34 2.88
C HIS A 158 17.64 1.03 2.49
N THR A 159 17.97 1.23 1.21
CA THR A 159 18.34 2.55 0.64
C THR A 159 17.06 3.26 0.19
N GLN A 160 16.71 4.41 0.79
CA GLN A 160 15.43 5.07 0.52
C GLN A 160 15.20 5.37 -0.98
N ASN A 161 13.99 5.06 -1.46
CA ASN A 161 13.49 5.23 -2.84
C ASN A 161 14.11 4.31 -3.91
N THR A 162 14.81 3.24 -3.52
CA THR A 162 15.28 2.19 -4.45
C THR A 162 14.62 0.83 -4.24
N ASP A 163 13.66 0.75 -3.32
CA ASP A 163 12.84 -0.44 -3.11
C ASP A 163 11.98 -0.68 -4.35
N THR A 164 12.50 -1.49 -5.28
CA THR A 164 11.84 -1.82 -6.56
C THR A 164 10.75 -2.89 -6.41
N GLY A 165 10.36 -3.20 -5.18
CA GLY A 165 9.32 -4.17 -4.85
C GLY A 165 9.87 -5.38 -4.10
N THR A 166 9.22 -6.52 -4.29
CA THR A 166 9.57 -7.80 -3.68
C THR A 166 9.97 -8.79 -4.78
N THR A 167 10.85 -9.76 -4.49
CA THR A 167 11.10 -10.90 -5.40
C THR A 167 9.92 -11.87 -5.45
N SER A 168 8.91 -11.67 -4.59
CA SER A 168 7.64 -12.37 -4.65
C SER A 168 6.84 -11.92 -5.88
N GLN A 169 6.28 -12.88 -6.61
CA GLN A 169 5.41 -12.63 -7.75
C GLN A 169 4.11 -11.88 -7.39
N THR A 170 3.80 -11.78 -6.09
CA THR A 170 2.59 -11.15 -5.57
C THR A 170 2.89 -10.35 -4.32
N PHE A 171 2.24 -9.20 -4.18
CA PHE A 171 2.25 -8.41 -2.95
C PHE A 171 0.97 -8.68 -2.17
N GLN A 172 1.09 -9.41 -1.06
CA GLN A 172 -0.02 -9.67 -0.16
C GLN A 172 -0.32 -8.38 0.61
N LEU A 173 -1.55 -7.85 0.48
CA LEU A 173 -1.94 -6.59 1.13
C LEU A 173 -2.19 -6.72 2.64
N GLN A 174 -2.30 -7.95 3.15
CA GLN A 174 -2.46 -8.25 4.56
C GLN A 174 -1.94 -9.67 4.82
N SER A 175 -0.85 -9.78 5.59
CA SER A 175 -0.05 -11.00 5.73
C SER A 175 -0.63 -12.07 6.66
N ASP A 176 -1.53 -11.70 7.58
CA ASP A 176 -2.15 -12.59 8.58
C ASP A 176 -3.52 -13.13 8.17
N SER A 177 -3.92 -12.92 6.91
CA SER A 177 -5.23 -13.25 6.39
C SER A 177 -5.15 -13.72 4.94
N SER A 178 -6.15 -14.47 4.48
CA SER A 178 -6.29 -14.91 3.08
C SER A 178 -6.71 -13.75 2.14
N GLY A 179 -6.06 -12.59 2.29
CA GLY A 179 -6.37 -11.33 1.61
C GLY A 179 -5.92 -11.31 0.15
N ALA A 180 -6.33 -10.24 -0.55
CA ALA A 180 -5.98 -10.02 -1.96
C ALA A 180 -4.49 -9.72 -2.14
N LYS A 181 -4.01 -10.13 -3.31
CA LYS A 181 -2.67 -9.91 -3.79
C LYS A 181 -2.70 -8.88 -4.90
N LEU A 182 -1.81 -7.91 -4.83
CA LEU A 182 -1.47 -7.13 -6.01
C LEU A 182 -0.45 -7.93 -6.80
N LYS A 183 -0.79 -8.22 -8.03
CA LYS A 183 0.11 -8.86 -8.97
C LYS A 183 0.30 -7.92 -10.14
N ASN A 184 1.55 -7.63 -10.45
CA ASN A 184 1.84 -7.15 -11.78
C ASN A 184 1.86 -8.38 -12.69
N SER A 185 0.81 -8.55 -13.48
CA SER A 185 0.77 -9.55 -14.54
C SER A 185 0.84 -8.79 -15.85
N SER A 186 2.01 -8.86 -16.49
CA SER A 186 2.23 -8.25 -17.80
C SER A 186 1.95 -6.73 -17.86
N GLY A 187 2.26 -5.98 -16.81
CA GLY A 187 2.07 -4.52 -16.76
C GLY A 187 0.69 -4.06 -16.32
N VAL A 188 -0.25 -4.98 -16.10
CA VAL A 188 -1.57 -4.70 -15.52
C VAL A 188 -1.53 -5.01 -14.04
N VAL A 189 -2.12 -4.10 -13.26
CA VAL A 189 -2.43 -4.38 -11.86
C VAL A 189 -3.57 -5.40 -11.85
N GLU A 190 -3.22 -6.66 -11.66
CA GLU A 190 -4.18 -7.69 -11.33
C GLU A 190 -4.38 -7.74 -9.82
N ILE A 191 -5.63 -7.75 -9.43
CA ILE A 191 -6.01 -8.08 -8.06
C ILE A 191 -6.26 -9.58 -8.07
N ARG A 192 -5.48 -10.34 -7.30
CA ARG A 192 -5.46 -11.81 -7.30
C ARG A 192 -5.85 -12.34 -5.93
N ASN A 193 -6.44 -13.53 -5.89
CA ASN A 193 -6.75 -14.18 -4.63
C ASN A 193 -5.45 -14.60 -3.90
N SER A 194 -5.57 -14.95 -2.62
CA SER A 194 -4.41 -15.35 -1.81
C SER A 194 -3.64 -16.55 -2.41
N ALA A 195 -4.34 -17.45 -3.11
CA ALA A 195 -3.74 -18.59 -3.81
C ALA A 195 -3.10 -18.24 -5.18
N ASP A 196 -3.27 -17.01 -5.67
CA ASP A 196 -2.91 -16.55 -7.02
C ASP A 196 -3.48 -17.42 -8.18
N SER A 197 -4.55 -18.16 -7.91
CA SER A 197 -5.20 -19.05 -8.88
C SER A 197 -6.36 -18.40 -9.61
N ALA A 198 -6.84 -17.25 -9.14
CA ALA A 198 -7.95 -16.50 -9.72
C ALA A 198 -7.80 -15.00 -9.45
N TYR A 199 -8.55 -14.20 -10.20
CA TYR A 199 -8.76 -12.80 -9.89
C TYR A 199 -9.48 -12.64 -8.55
N ALA A 200 -9.08 -11.64 -7.77
CA ALA A 200 -9.75 -11.22 -6.54
C ALA A 200 -10.43 -9.87 -6.73
N ASP A 201 -11.36 -9.61 -5.82
CA ASP A 201 -12.17 -8.41 -5.85
C ASP A 201 -11.40 -7.19 -5.32
N ILE A 202 -11.72 -6.02 -5.88
CA ILE A 202 -11.30 -4.71 -5.38
C ILE A 202 -12.52 -3.99 -4.77
N ARG A 203 -12.35 -3.37 -3.60
CA ARG A 203 -13.39 -2.58 -2.91
C ARG A 203 -13.01 -1.10 -2.78
N PRO A 204 -13.05 -0.31 -3.87
CA PRO A 204 -12.70 1.12 -3.84
C PRO A 204 -13.90 1.99 -3.48
N ASN A 205 -13.66 3.19 -2.93
CA ASN A 205 -14.73 4.16 -2.66
C ASN A 205 -15.28 4.79 -3.97
N ASN A 206 -14.45 4.99 -5.00
CA ASN A 206 -14.82 5.37 -6.37
C ASN A 206 -13.83 4.76 -7.39
N ILE A 207 -14.30 4.40 -8.60
CA ILE A 207 -13.46 4.10 -9.78
C ILE A 207 -13.90 5.03 -10.91
N TYR A 208 -13.02 5.93 -11.33
CA TYR A 208 -13.22 6.74 -12.53
C TYR A 208 -12.30 6.19 -13.63
N PRO A 209 -12.80 5.39 -14.58
CA PRO A 209 -12.01 5.12 -15.75
C PRO A 209 -11.85 6.45 -16.49
N PHE A 210 -10.61 6.92 -16.64
CA PHE A 210 -10.36 7.98 -17.60
C PHE A 210 -10.54 7.36 -18.99
N GLY A 211 -11.69 7.67 -19.61
CA GLY A 211 -12.27 6.95 -20.76
C GLY A 211 -13.48 6.09 -20.36
N SER A 212 -14.61 6.18 -21.06
CA SER A 212 -15.89 5.59 -20.63
C SER A 212 -16.51 4.69 -21.69
N THR A 213 -16.57 3.38 -21.44
CA THR A 213 -17.59 2.49 -22.04
C THR A 213 -18.07 1.47 -20.99
N THR A 214 -19.28 1.63 -20.46
CA THR A 214 -19.98 0.66 -19.56
C THR A 214 -20.57 -0.53 -20.31
N THR A 215 -20.69 -0.40 -21.62
CA THR A 215 -20.71 -1.54 -22.53
C THR A 215 -19.27 -1.95 -22.81
N PRO A 216 -18.95 -3.26 -22.82
CA PRO A 216 -17.73 -3.72 -23.48
C PRO A 216 -17.62 -3.03 -24.84
N LEU A 217 -16.42 -2.59 -25.23
CA LEU A 217 -16.24 -1.94 -26.53
C LEU A 217 -16.66 -2.88 -27.68
N PHE A 218 -16.51 -4.19 -27.45
CA PHE A 218 -16.89 -5.25 -28.36
C PHE A 218 -17.61 -6.40 -27.65
N THR A 219 -18.46 -7.11 -28.38
CA THR A 219 -19.08 -8.37 -27.93
C THR A 219 -18.06 -9.50 -27.77
N THR A 220 -18.12 -10.28 -26.70
CA THR A 220 -17.25 -11.45 -26.45
C THR A 220 -17.92 -12.80 -26.77
N ALA A 221 -19.24 -12.84 -26.91
CA ALA A 221 -20.02 -14.03 -27.25
C ALA A 221 -21.33 -13.66 -27.94
N VAL A 222 -21.95 -14.62 -28.63
CA VAL A 222 -23.33 -14.46 -29.15
C VAL A 222 -24.27 -14.24 -27.96
N THR A 223 -25.08 -13.20 -28.02
CA THR A 223 -25.90 -12.77 -26.89
C THR A 223 -27.33 -12.55 -27.33
N THR A 224 -28.28 -13.02 -26.53
CA THR A 224 -29.71 -12.78 -26.75
C THR A 224 -30.28 -12.02 -25.56
N TYR A 225 -30.95 -10.91 -25.85
CA TYR A 225 -31.70 -10.13 -24.89
C TYR A 225 -33.20 -10.24 -25.16
N TYR A 226 -33.99 -10.12 -24.10
CA TYR A 226 -35.44 -10.15 -24.15
C TYR A 226 -36.01 -8.86 -23.57
N VAL A 227 -37.07 -8.37 -24.19
CA VAL A 227 -37.81 -7.17 -23.79
C VAL A 227 -39.27 -7.54 -23.64
N ASN A 228 -39.87 -7.23 -22.49
CA ASN A 228 -41.30 -7.36 -22.26
C ASN A 228 -41.82 -6.12 -21.54
N GLY A 229 -42.64 -5.31 -22.22
CA GLY A 229 -43.13 -4.05 -21.66
C GLY A 229 -44.06 -4.21 -20.46
N SER A 230 -44.71 -5.37 -20.32
CA SER A 230 -45.69 -5.66 -19.26
C SER A 230 -45.07 -6.28 -18.01
N THR A 231 -44.13 -7.21 -18.18
CA THR A 231 -43.53 -7.99 -17.07
C THR A 231 -42.05 -7.71 -16.86
N GLY A 232 -41.38 -7.04 -17.80
CA GLY A 232 -39.95 -6.76 -17.72
C GLY A 232 -39.59 -5.60 -16.80
N ASN A 233 -38.28 -5.50 -16.51
CA ASN A 233 -37.69 -4.43 -15.71
C ASN A 233 -36.30 -4.07 -16.27
N ASP A 234 -35.98 -2.79 -16.43
CA ASP A 234 -34.67 -2.33 -16.98
C ASP A 234 -33.48 -2.52 -16.04
N SER A 235 -33.76 -2.91 -14.80
CA SER A 235 -32.78 -3.41 -13.85
C SER A 235 -32.46 -4.89 -14.03
N ASN A 236 -33.24 -5.65 -14.82
CA ASN A 236 -32.96 -7.06 -15.09
C ASN A 236 -31.70 -7.24 -15.95
N ASP A 237 -31.25 -8.49 -16.10
CA ASP A 237 -30.11 -8.85 -16.95
C ASP A 237 -30.46 -8.96 -18.45
N GLY A 238 -31.76 -8.99 -18.78
CA GLY A 238 -32.25 -9.13 -20.14
C GLY A 238 -32.33 -10.57 -20.63
N SER A 239 -32.19 -11.56 -19.74
CA SER A 239 -32.45 -12.96 -20.05
C SER A 239 -33.94 -13.23 -20.31
N SER A 240 -34.28 -14.41 -20.84
CA SER A 240 -35.67 -14.79 -21.09
C SER A 240 -36.52 -14.88 -19.82
N GLY A 241 -35.91 -15.30 -18.69
CA GLY A 241 -36.57 -15.35 -17.39
C GLY A 241 -36.68 -13.98 -16.71
N SER A 242 -35.78 -13.06 -17.06
CA SER A 242 -35.71 -11.71 -16.50
C SER A 242 -35.52 -10.68 -17.62
N PRO A 243 -36.56 -10.40 -18.42
CA PRO A 243 -36.46 -9.51 -19.57
C PRO A 243 -36.33 -8.04 -19.14
N PHE A 244 -35.73 -7.21 -20.01
CA PHE A 244 -35.81 -5.75 -19.89
C PHE A 244 -37.25 -5.27 -20.07
N LYS A 245 -37.56 -4.07 -19.56
CA LYS A 245 -38.87 -3.45 -19.79
C LYS A 245 -38.89 -2.69 -21.10
N THR A 246 -37.79 -1.99 -21.41
CA THR A 246 -37.68 -1.09 -22.55
C THR A 246 -36.73 -1.61 -23.62
N ILE A 247 -37.01 -1.22 -24.85
CA ILE A 247 -36.20 -1.44 -26.03
C ILE A 247 -34.92 -0.59 -25.92
N ALA A 248 -35.04 0.67 -25.45
CA ALA A 248 -33.89 1.54 -25.23
C ALA A 248 -32.86 0.90 -24.31
N LYS A 249 -33.30 0.20 -23.25
CA LYS A 249 -32.40 -0.53 -22.37
C LYS A 249 -31.68 -1.67 -23.07
N ALA A 250 -32.39 -2.48 -23.86
CA ALA A 250 -31.75 -3.55 -24.61
C ALA A 250 -30.73 -3.01 -25.63
N ILE A 251 -31.04 -1.92 -26.33
CA ILE A 251 -30.13 -1.24 -27.25
C ILE A 251 -28.90 -0.71 -26.51
N SER A 252 -29.06 -0.22 -25.28
CA SER A 252 -27.94 0.24 -24.45
C SER A 252 -26.96 -0.87 -24.08
N LYS A 253 -27.32 -2.15 -24.30
CA LYS A 253 -26.43 -3.29 -24.07
C LYS A 253 -25.69 -3.73 -25.33
N VAL A 254 -26.02 -3.15 -26.48
CA VAL A 254 -25.32 -3.40 -27.74
C VAL A 254 -24.00 -2.63 -27.75
N PRO A 255 -22.84 -3.31 -27.73
CA PRO A 255 -21.54 -2.68 -27.89
C PRO A 255 -21.44 -1.86 -29.18
N GLN A 256 -20.50 -0.91 -29.22
CA GLN A 256 -20.22 -0.19 -30.45
C GLN A 256 -19.71 -1.14 -31.55
N ILE A 257 -18.90 -2.14 -31.18
CA ILE A 257 -18.36 -3.16 -32.09
C ILE A 257 -19.06 -4.50 -31.85
N VAL A 258 -19.78 -4.98 -32.86
CA VAL A 258 -20.56 -6.22 -32.83
C VAL A 258 -19.84 -7.28 -33.67
N ASN A 259 -18.97 -8.05 -33.01
CA ASN A 259 -18.21 -9.16 -33.61
C ASN A 259 -18.90 -10.52 -33.44
N ASN A 260 -19.82 -10.60 -32.48
CA ASN A 260 -20.68 -11.75 -32.24
C ASN A 260 -22.12 -11.27 -32.32
N GLY A 261 -22.99 -12.10 -32.90
CA GLY A 261 -24.38 -11.71 -33.15
C GLY A 261 -25.13 -11.33 -31.87
N ILE A 262 -25.90 -10.24 -31.94
CA ILE A 262 -26.83 -9.85 -30.88
C ILE A 262 -28.25 -9.98 -31.40
N THR A 263 -29.08 -10.69 -30.64
CA THR A 263 -30.52 -10.76 -30.86
C THR A 263 -31.26 -10.05 -29.74
N ILE A 264 -32.21 -9.18 -30.07
CA ILE A 264 -33.13 -8.55 -29.12
C ILE A 264 -34.54 -9.03 -29.48
N ASN A 265 -35.11 -9.89 -28.64
CA ASN A 265 -36.48 -10.37 -28.77
C ASN A 265 -37.44 -9.47 -28.00
N ILE A 266 -38.46 -8.97 -28.67
CA ILE A 266 -39.48 -8.07 -28.12
C ILE A 266 -40.79 -8.84 -28.05
N ALA A 267 -41.34 -8.98 -26.86
CA ALA A 267 -42.62 -9.63 -26.62
C ALA A 267 -43.79 -8.80 -27.17
N ASP A 268 -44.92 -9.45 -27.42
CA ASP A 268 -46.17 -8.80 -27.76
C ASP A 268 -46.52 -7.73 -26.72
N GLY A 269 -46.87 -6.53 -27.18
CA GLY A 269 -47.13 -5.38 -26.35
C GLY A 269 -47.11 -4.06 -27.12
N THR A 270 -47.49 -3.00 -26.42
CA THR A 270 -47.35 -1.62 -26.91
C THR A 270 -46.22 -0.93 -26.16
N TYR A 271 -45.28 -0.38 -26.90
CA TYR A 271 -44.08 0.30 -26.40
C TYR A 271 -44.16 1.77 -26.81
N THR A 272 -44.09 2.67 -25.82
CA THR A 272 -44.16 4.13 -26.05
C THR A 272 -42.84 4.73 -26.57
N GLU A 273 -41.99 3.90 -27.14
CA GLU A 273 -40.66 4.22 -27.65
C GLU A 273 -40.50 3.69 -29.07
N GLY A 274 -39.39 4.04 -29.70
CA GLY A 274 -38.99 3.54 -31.01
C GLY A 274 -37.75 2.65 -30.90
N ILE A 275 -37.14 2.37 -32.05
CA ILE A 275 -35.83 1.74 -32.13
C ILE A 275 -34.87 2.81 -32.64
N THR A 276 -33.83 3.13 -31.87
CA THR A 276 -32.76 4.03 -32.31
C THR A 276 -31.43 3.30 -32.24
N LEU A 277 -30.88 2.93 -33.39
CA LEU A 277 -29.59 2.27 -33.47
C LEU A 277 -28.61 3.12 -34.28
N GLN A 278 -27.55 3.57 -33.62
CA GLN A 278 -26.58 4.48 -34.21
C GLN A 278 -25.14 3.99 -34.03
N GLY A 279 -24.34 4.10 -35.10
CA GLY A 279 -22.90 3.96 -35.03
C GLY A 279 -22.43 2.55 -34.66
N ARG A 280 -23.19 1.51 -35.01
CA ARG A 280 -22.82 0.12 -34.78
C ARG A 280 -21.94 -0.41 -35.90
N LEU A 281 -20.81 -0.97 -35.50
CA LEU A 281 -19.75 -1.47 -36.35
C LEU A 281 -19.61 -2.98 -36.16
N GLY A 282 -18.92 -3.66 -37.06
CA GLY A 282 -18.53 -5.07 -36.89
C GLY A 282 -18.96 -5.98 -38.03
N ASN A 283 -18.51 -7.23 -37.97
CA ASN A 283 -18.73 -8.27 -38.99
C ASN A 283 -19.89 -9.23 -38.66
N ALA A 284 -20.57 -9.04 -37.53
CA ALA A 284 -21.75 -9.80 -37.15
C ALA A 284 -23.02 -8.96 -37.32
N PHE A 285 -24.13 -9.49 -36.81
CA PHE A 285 -25.45 -8.87 -36.92
C PHE A 285 -25.95 -8.27 -35.60
N VAL A 286 -26.76 -7.23 -35.73
CA VAL A 286 -27.71 -6.80 -34.70
C VAL A 286 -29.11 -7.08 -35.21
N GLN A 287 -29.80 -8.00 -34.56
CA GLN A 287 -31.13 -8.44 -34.94
C GLN A 287 -32.13 -8.02 -33.87
N ILE A 288 -33.22 -7.37 -34.29
CA ILE A 288 -34.34 -6.98 -33.43
C ILE A 288 -35.59 -7.68 -33.95
N VAL A 289 -36.19 -8.51 -33.11
CA VAL A 289 -37.26 -9.44 -33.47
C VAL A 289 -38.48 -9.18 -32.59
N GLY A 290 -39.60 -8.83 -33.20
CA GLY A 290 -40.93 -8.87 -32.60
C GLY A 290 -41.69 -10.12 -33.01
N ASN A 291 -42.95 -9.95 -33.37
CA ASN A 291 -43.83 -11.02 -33.84
C ASN A 291 -43.88 -11.07 -35.36
N SER A 292 -43.08 -11.94 -35.97
CA SER A 292 -42.97 -12.05 -37.44
C SER A 292 -44.23 -12.57 -38.12
N SER A 293 -45.11 -13.27 -37.40
CA SER A 293 -46.39 -13.77 -37.92
C SER A 293 -47.50 -12.74 -37.78
N THR A 294 -47.46 -11.92 -36.74
CA THR A 294 -48.46 -10.89 -36.45
C THR A 294 -47.77 -9.61 -35.95
N PRO A 295 -47.17 -8.81 -36.85
CA PRO A 295 -46.37 -7.64 -36.48
C PRO A 295 -47.15 -6.59 -35.68
N SER A 296 -48.47 -6.54 -35.86
CA SER A 296 -49.36 -5.65 -35.10
C SER A 296 -49.46 -5.99 -33.62
N ASN A 297 -48.95 -7.13 -33.16
CA ASN A 297 -48.86 -7.46 -31.74
C ASN A 297 -47.68 -6.78 -31.04
N VAL A 298 -46.65 -6.34 -31.78
CA VAL A 298 -45.52 -5.57 -31.24
C VAL A 298 -45.60 -4.16 -31.80
N VAL A 299 -46.23 -3.26 -31.04
CA VAL A 299 -46.55 -1.90 -31.48
C VAL A 299 -45.59 -0.89 -30.86
N LEU A 300 -44.90 -0.13 -31.70
CA LEU A 300 -43.97 0.94 -31.32
C LEU A 300 -44.61 2.29 -31.65
N THR A 301 -44.81 3.17 -30.67
CA THR A 301 -45.33 4.51 -30.97
C THR A 301 -44.24 5.47 -31.48
N GLY A 302 -42.98 5.10 -31.29
CA GLY A 302 -41.82 5.86 -31.76
C GLY A 302 -41.36 5.51 -33.17
N GLN A 303 -40.43 6.33 -33.68
CA GLN A 303 -39.75 6.12 -34.96
C GLN A 303 -38.76 4.95 -34.88
N ILE A 304 -38.57 4.24 -36.00
CA ILE A 304 -37.48 3.27 -36.15
C ILE A 304 -36.35 3.96 -36.92
N ALA A 305 -35.33 4.41 -36.21
CA ALA A 305 -34.20 5.16 -36.72
C ALA A 305 -32.93 4.30 -36.73
N LEU A 306 -32.38 4.06 -37.92
CA LEU A 306 -31.06 3.45 -38.11
C LEU A 306 -30.13 4.48 -38.74
N GLN A 307 -29.02 4.79 -38.09
CA GLN A 307 -28.09 5.82 -38.55
C GLN A 307 -26.62 5.42 -38.42
N CYS A 308 -25.81 5.68 -39.44
CA CYS A 308 -24.35 5.50 -39.36
C CYS A 308 -23.89 4.09 -38.99
N ASN A 309 -24.66 3.05 -39.31
CA ASN A 309 -24.30 1.66 -38.99
C ASN A 309 -23.61 0.96 -40.17
N THR A 310 -22.55 0.21 -39.89
CA THR A 310 -21.82 -0.61 -40.86
C THR A 310 -22.05 -2.11 -40.67
N CYS A 311 -22.44 -2.55 -39.46
CA CYS A 311 -22.78 -3.95 -39.21
C CYS A 311 -24.08 -4.36 -39.92
N TYR A 312 -24.30 -5.67 -40.06
CA TYR A 312 -25.56 -6.19 -40.62
C TYR A 312 -26.71 -5.95 -39.63
N ILE A 313 -27.77 -5.24 -40.05
CA ILE A 313 -28.95 -5.00 -39.21
C ILE A 313 -30.16 -5.77 -39.74
N ILE A 314 -30.85 -6.45 -38.84
CA ILE A 314 -32.07 -7.20 -39.14
C ILE A 314 -33.20 -6.67 -38.25
N LEU A 315 -34.30 -6.25 -38.88
CA LEU A 315 -35.53 -5.78 -38.26
C LEU A 315 -36.67 -6.70 -38.68
N ASN A 316 -37.33 -7.36 -37.72
CA ASN A 316 -38.36 -8.36 -38.01
C ASN A 316 -39.59 -8.24 -37.11
N GLY A 317 -40.79 -8.08 -37.69
CA GLY A 317 -42.03 -8.44 -36.97
C GLY A 317 -42.60 -7.37 -36.04
N PHE A 318 -42.58 -6.09 -36.39
CA PHE A 318 -43.19 -5.04 -35.57
C PHE A 318 -43.91 -3.96 -36.38
N LYS A 319 -44.86 -3.30 -35.74
CA LYS A 319 -45.60 -2.15 -36.27
C LYS A 319 -45.10 -0.88 -35.60
N THR A 320 -44.75 0.15 -36.37
CA THR A 320 -44.65 1.53 -35.85
C THR A 320 -45.92 2.32 -36.17
N THR A 321 -46.40 3.09 -35.19
CA THR A 321 -47.54 4.02 -35.34
C THR A 321 -47.07 5.48 -35.44
N LYS A 322 -45.79 5.71 -35.75
CA LYS A 322 -45.19 7.05 -35.73
C LYS A 322 -45.88 8.00 -36.72
N THR A 323 -46.40 9.10 -36.19
CA THR A 323 -46.87 10.29 -36.93
C THR A 323 -46.02 11.52 -36.54
N GLY A 324 -46.07 12.57 -37.36
CA GLY A 324 -45.17 13.73 -37.26
C GLY A 324 -43.71 13.36 -37.52
N GLY A 325 -43.47 12.34 -38.36
CA GLY A 325 -42.14 11.83 -38.71
C GLY A 325 -42.22 10.55 -39.54
N HIS A 326 -41.12 10.17 -40.19
CA HIS A 326 -41.02 8.91 -40.95
C HIS A 326 -41.21 7.70 -40.04
N GLY A 327 -41.86 6.64 -40.52
CA GLY A 327 -41.98 5.39 -39.78
C GLY A 327 -40.60 4.74 -39.56
N PHE A 328 -39.92 4.47 -40.66
CA PHE A 328 -38.54 4.01 -40.72
C PHE A 328 -37.66 5.11 -41.30
N TYR A 329 -36.65 5.54 -40.54
CA TYR A 329 -35.70 6.56 -40.93
C TYR A 329 -34.29 5.97 -41.00
N LEU A 330 -33.83 5.74 -42.23
CA LEU A 330 -32.59 5.02 -42.53
C LEU A 330 -31.63 5.98 -43.21
N VAL A 331 -30.61 6.46 -42.49
CA VAL A 331 -29.71 7.50 -43.04
C VAL A 331 -28.25 7.16 -42.79
N ASN A 332 -27.43 7.27 -43.83
CA ASN A 332 -25.98 7.08 -43.79
C ASN A 332 -25.58 5.70 -43.26
N ASN A 333 -26.30 4.63 -43.62
CA ASN A 333 -25.95 3.26 -43.24
C ASN A 333 -25.24 2.57 -44.42
N PRO A 334 -23.91 2.50 -44.44
CA PRO A 334 -23.18 1.76 -45.47
C PRO A 334 -23.34 0.23 -45.34
N GLY A 335 -23.73 -0.28 -44.16
CA GLY A 335 -23.98 -1.70 -43.93
C GLY A 335 -25.27 -2.21 -44.56
N TYR A 336 -25.39 -3.54 -44.66
CA TYR A 336 -26.61 -4.19 -45.16
C TYR A 336 -27.73 -4.11 -44.13
N ILE A 337 -28.92 -3.68 -44.56
CA ILE A 337 -30.13 -3.63 -43.71
C ILE A 337 -31.18 -4.57 -44.28
N TYR A 338 -31.73 -5.44 -43.44
CA TYR A 338 -32.85 -6.30 -43.79
C TYR A 338 -34.08 -5.99 -42.93
N ILE A 339 -35.15 -5.54 -43.57
CA ILE A 339 -36.45 -5.25 -42.95
C ILE A 339 -37.43 -6.31 -43.44
N LEU A 340 -38.01 -7.08 -42.51
CA LEU A 340 -38.95 -8.14 -42.81
C LEU A 340 -40.18 -8.10 -41.91
N ASN A 341 -41.35 -8.40 -42.46
CA ASN A 341 -42.60 -8.50 -41.71
C ASN A 341 -42.87 -7.25 -40.84
N CYS A 342 -42.57 -6.06 -41.36
CA CYS A 342 -42.71 -4.81 -40.62
C CYS A 342 -43.91 -3.99 -41.13
N GLN A 343 -44.46 -3.13 -40.28
CA GLN A 343 -45.63 -2.31 -40.63
C GLN A 343 -45.47 -0.84 -40.26
N CYS A 344 -45.91 0.05 -41.14
CA CYS A 344 -46.20 1.45 -40.84
C CYS A 344 -47.47 1.83 -41.61
N VAL A 345 -48.61 1.87 -40.91
CA VAL A 345 -49.94 1.96 -41.54
C VAL A 345 -50.81 3.11 -40.99
N ASP A 346 -50.35 3.79 -39.95
CA ASP A 346 -51.02 4.95 -39.37
C ASP A 346 -50.86 6.18 -40.27
N SER A 347 -51.97 6.89 -40.47
CA SER A 347 -52.11 7.94 -41.47
C SER A 347 -51.26 9.17 -41.18
N ASP A 348 -50.34 9.48 -42.10
CA ASP A 348 -49.55 10.71 -42.12
C ASP A 348 -49.03 10.98 -43.54
N ALA A 349 -49.76 11.80 -44.30
CA ALA A 349 -49.42 12.14 -45.68
C ALA A 349 -48.22 13.09 -45.82
N SER A 350 -47.64 13.59 -44.72
CA SER A 350 -46.44 14.44 -44.76
C SER A 350 -45.14 13.64 -44.69
N TYR A 351 -45.19 12.40 -44.22
CA TYR A 351 -43.99 11.60 -43.96
C TYR A 351 -44.06 10.20 -44.56
N ASP A 352 -42.90 9.72 -45.01
CA ASP A 352 -42.76 8.40 -45.64
C ASP A 352 -42.95 7.23 -44.64
N GLY A 353 -43.33 6.06 -45.16
CA GLY A 353 -43.29 4.79 -44.43
C GLY A 353 -41.84 4.35 -44.22
N ILE A 354 -41.11 4.15 -45.32
CA ILE A 354 -39.64 4.07 -45.31
C ILE A 354 -39.04 5.29 -45.98
N HIS A 355 -38.18 6.00 -45.25
CA HIS A 355 -37.28 7.01 -45.77
C HIS A 355 -35.84 6.51 -45.69
N ALA A 356 -35.21 6.26 -46.84
CA ALA A 356 -33.83 5.82 -46.91
C ALA A 356 -32.96 6.79 -47.71
N ALA A 357 -31.85 7.25 -47.12
CA ALA A 357 -30.87 8.11 -47.77
C ALA A 357 -29.43 7.64 -47.48
N SER A 358 -28.57 7.64 -48.49
CA SER A 358 -27.17 7.19 -48.37
C SER A 358 -27.04 5.78 -47.77
N CYS A 359 -27.90 4.85 -48.21
CA CYS A 359 -27.93 3.47 -47.75
C CYS A 359 -27.79 2.50 -48.95
N PRO A 360 -26.58 2.06 -49.31
CA PRO A 360 -26.33 1.38 -50.59
C PRO A 360 -26.90 -0.05 -50.67
N ALA A 361 -27.33 -0.66 -49.55
CA ALA A 361 -27.83 -2.02 -49.55
C ALA A 361 -28.95 -2.24 -48.52
N ILE A 362 -30.20 -2.14 -48.98
CA ILE A 362 -31.40 -2.43 -48.18
C ILE A 362 -32.22 -3.51 -48.87
N ASN A 363 -32.72 -4.47 -48.09
CA ASN A 363 -33.77 -5.39 -48.51
C ASN A 363 -35.01 -5.19 -47.63
N VAL A 364 -36.17 -5.02 -48.26
CA VAL A 364 -37.47 -4.89 -47.61
C VAL A 364 -38.35 -6.02 -48.11
N TYR A 365 -38.79 -6.87 -47.20
CA TYR A 365 -39.49 -8.11 -47.51
C TYR A 365 -40.78 -8.25 -46.70
N ALA A 366 -41.86 -8.71 -47.34
CA ALA A 366 -43.13 -9.06 -46.68
C ALA A 366 -43.66 -7.99 -45.70
N SER A 367 -43.42 -6.71 -46.00
CA SER A 367 -43.73 -5.58 -45.12
C SER A 367 -44.86 -4.72 -45.68
N THR A 368 -45.55 -3.97 -44.82
CA THR A 368 -46.74 -3.17 -45.19
C THR A 368 -46.55 -1.69 -44.87
N PHE A 369 -46.62 -0.82 -45.88
CA PHE A 369 -46.48 0.63 -45.73
C PHE A 369 -47.70 1.33 -46.34
N SER A 370 -48.57 1.91 -45.51
CA SER A 370 -49.87 2.47 -45.93
C SER A 370 -50.14 3.83 -45.32
N ASN A 371 -50.94 4.65 -46.01
CA ASN A 371 -51.40 5.96 -45.57
C ASN A 371 -50.25 6.95 -45.29
N ARG A 372 -49.14 6.83 -46.03
CA ARG A 372 -47.93 7.66 -45.90
C ARG A 372 -47.76 8.59 -47.09
N ASN A 373 -46.85 9.55 -47.02
CA ASN A 373 -46.48 10.32 -48.21
C ASN A 373 -45.94 9.38 -49.31
N ASN A 374 -44.86 8.67 -49.01
CA ASN A 374 -44.33 7.61 -49.85
C ASN A 374 -44.35 6.30 -49.07
N GLY A 375 -44.78 5.19 -49.71
CA GLY A 375 -44.71 3.87 -49.09
C GLY A 375 -43.25 3.48 -48.83
N ILE A 376 -42.45 3.41 -49.89
CA ILE A 376 -40.99 3.24 -49.84
C ILE A 376 -40.31 4.36 -50.63
N HIS A 377 -39.39 5.08 -49.98
CA HIS A 377 -38.67 6.20 -50.58
C HIS A 377 -37.15 5.97 -50.49
N ALA A 378 -36.52 5.80 -51.65
CA ALA A 378 -35.06 5.73 -51.79
C ALA A 378 -34.52 7.06 -52.31
N ARG A 379 -33.56 7.65 -51.59
CA ARG A 379 -32.89 8.90 -51.96
C ARG A 379 -31.37 8.75 -51.93
N THR A 380 -30.66 9.53 -52.75
CA THR A 380 -29.22 9.78 -52.62
C THR A 380 -28.37 8.51 -52.44
N ASN A 381 -27.93 7.89 -53.54
CA ASN A 381 -27.04 6.72 -53.54
C ASN A 381 -27.56 5.53 -52.72
N THR A 382 -28.88 5.42 -52.57
CA THR A 382 -29.52 4.29 -51.88
C THR A 382 -29.89 3.21 -52.88
N SER A 383 -29.74 1.94 -52.50
CA SER A 383 -30.30 0.81 -53.26
C SER A 383 -31.24 -0.02 -52.38
N ILE A 384 -32.49 -0.14 -52.79
CA ILE A 384 -33.51 -0.94 -52.08
C ILE A 384 -33.96 -2.08 -52.98
N VAL A 385 -33.97 -3.30 -52.46
CA VAL A 385 -34.75 -4.41 -53.03
C VAL A 385 -36.08 -4.48 -52.28
N SER A 386 -37.19 -4.29 -52.98
CA SER A 386 -38.54 -4.35 -52.45
C SER A 386 -39.23 -5.62 -52.93
N THR A 387 -39.40 -6.58 -52.02
CA THR A 387 -39.92 -7.92 -52.31
C THR A 387 -41.22 -8.23 -51.57
N SER A 388 -42.28 -8.55 -52.30
CA SER A 388 -43.56 -8.99 -51.73
C SER A 388 -44.09 -8.04 -50.65
N ASN A 389 -43.92 -6.74 -50.86
CA ASN A 389 -44.39 -5.70 -49.95
C ASN A 389 -45.82 -5.29 -50.33
N SER A 390 -46.56 -4.75 -49.38
CA SER A 390 -47.95 -4.33 -49.58
C SER A 390 -48.21 -2.95 -48.98
N GLY A 391 -49.40 -2.43 -49.22
CA GLY A 391 -49.89 -1.20 -48.64
C GLY A 391 -50.67 -0.34 -49.63
N SER A 392 -51.45 0.59 -49.11
CA SER A 392 -52.35 1.44 -49.89
C SER A 392 -52.53 2.82 -49.23
N GLY A 393 -53.22 3.73 -49.91
CA GLY A 393 -53.49 5.07 -49.36
C GLY A 393 -52.26 5.98 -49.29
N ASN A 394 -51.13 5.59 -49.90
CA ASN A 394 -49.95 6.46 -49.98
C ASN A 394 -50.12 7.52 -51.08
N THR A 395 -49.43 8.67 -50.99
CA THR A 395 -49.34 9.61 -52.13
C THR A 395 -48.57 8.97 -53.28
N VAL A 396 -47.43 8.36 -52.99
CA VAL A 396 -46.65 7.54 -53.93
C VAL A 396 -46.38 6.16 -53.32
N GLY A 397 -46.56 5.09 -54.10
CA GLY A 397 -46.18 3.73 -53.67
C GLY A 397 -44.68 3.59 -53.50
N LEU A 398 -43.94 3.79 -54.59
CA LEU A 398 -42.46 3.77 -54.65
C LEU A 398 -41.91 5.10 -55.18
N ALA A 399 -41.10 5.77 -54.38
CA ALA A 399 -40.43 7.02 -54.78
C ALA A 399 -38.91 6.85 -54.81
N CYS A 400 -38.28 7.26 -55.91
CA CYS A 400 -36.86 7.09 -56.14
C CYS A 400 -36.20 8.40 -56.61
N VAL A 401 -35.21 8.87 -55.88
CA VAL A 401 -34.56 10.18 -56.12
C VAL A 401 -33.05 10.02 -56.09
N GLY A 402 -32.39 9.98 -57.26
CA GLY A 402 -30.94 9.74 -57.35
C GLY A 402 -30.50 8.46 -56.65
N ALA A 403 -31.28 7.39 -56.80
CA ALA A 403 -31.17 6.11 -56.10
C ALA A 403 -31.63 4.96 -57.01
N THR A 404 -31.67 3.73 -56.51
CA THR A 404 -32.27 2.58 -57.22
C THR A 404 -33.25 1.83 -56.32
N ILE A 405 -34.43 1.52 -56.84
CA ILE A 405 -35.36 0.55 -56.24
C ILE A 405 -35.51 -0.61 -57.22
N MET A 406 -35.20 -1.81 -56.76
CA MET A 406 -35.41 -3.08 -57.47
C MET A 406 -36.68 -3.73 -56.92
N LYS A 407 -37.59 -4.14 -57.81
CA LYS A 407 -38.87 -4.71 -57.44
C LYS A 407 -38.89 -6.22 -57.70
N TYR A 408 -39.51 -6.96 -56.79
CA TYR A 408 -39.87 -8.36 -57.01
C TYR A 408 -41.22 -8.65 -56.34
N SER A 409 -42.14 -9.30 -57.05
CA SER A 409 -43.51 -9.53 -56.55
C SER A 409 -44.25 -8.22 -56.20
N SER A 410 -45.17 -8.25 -55.24
CA SER A 410 -46.03 -7.11 -54.86
C SER A 410 -45.24 -5.94 -54.27
N GLN A 411 -45.80 -4.73 -54.43
CA GLN A 411 -45.23 -3.46 -53.97
C GLN A 411 -46.30 -2.64 -53.23
N PRO A 412 -45.93 -1.69 -52.35
CA PRO A 412 -46.88 -0.74 -51.78
C PRO A 412 -47.49 0.13 -52.89
N GLY A 413 -48.81 0.29 -52.86
CA GLY A 413 -49.55 1.15 -53.79
C GLY A 413 -49.73 2.58 -53.24
N GLY A 414 -50.04 3.50 -54.13
CA GLY A 414 -50.41 4.88 -53.80
C GLY A 414 -51.22 5.51 -54.93
N THR A 415 -51.66 6.76 -54.73
CA THR A 415 -52.32 7.57 -55.78
C THR A 415 -51.45 7.61 -57.04
N THR A 416 -50.15 7.81 -56.84
CA THR A 416 -49.12 7.56 -57.85
C THR A 416 -48.44 6.23 -57.53
N GLY A 417 -48.41 5.29 -58.47
CA GLY A 417 -47.76 3.99 -58.23
C GLY A 417 -46.25 4.15 -57.99
N GLU A 418 -45.57 4.80 -58.92
CA GLU A 418 -44.11 4.94 -58.96
C GLU A 418 -43.72 6.37 -59.35
N SER A 419 -42.69 6.92 -58.73
CA SER A 419 -42.14 8.24 -59.03
C SER A 419 -40.62 8.23 -59.04
N THR A 420 -40.01 8.81 -60.08
CA THR A 420 -38.55 8.89 -60.24
C THR A 420 -38.10 10.33 -60.48
N SER A 421 -36.99 10.75 -59.87
CA SER A 421 -36.34 12.04 -60.15
C SER A 421 -34.82 11.97 -59.95
N TYR A 422 -34.09 12.98 -60.47
CA TYR A 422 -32.61 13.09 -60.40
C TYR A 422 -31.87 11.80 -60.81
N GLY A 423 -32.32 11.14 -61.88
CA GLY A 423 -31.71 9.89 -62.37
C GLY A 423 -32.03 8.65 -61.52
N GLY A 424 -33.00 8.73 -60.60
CA GLY A 424 -33.50 7.58 -59.87
C GLY A 424 -34.12 6.52 -60.78
N ILE A 425 -33.90 5.25 -60.47
CA ILE A 425 -34.35 4.11 -61.29
C ILE A 425 -35.22 3.19 -60.44
N ILE A 426 -36.40 2.84 -60.95
CA ILE A 426 -37.25 1.79 -60.42
C ILE A 426 -37.32 0.70 -61.49
N ARG A 427 -36.93 -0.55 -61.17
CA ARG A 427 -36.89 -1.65 -62.15
C ARG A 427 -37.25 -3.00 -61.56
#